data_AF-A0A2V6TXT8-F1
#
_entry.id   AF-A0A2V6TXT8-F1
#
_cell.length_a   1.000
_cell.length_b   1.000
_cell.length_c   1.000
_cell.angle_alpha   90.00
_cell.angle_beta   90.00
_cell.angle_gamma   90.00
#
_symmetry.space_group_name_H-M   'P 1'
#
loop_
_entity.id
_entity.type
_entity.pdbx_description
1 polymer ?
#
loop_
_entity_poly.entity_id
_entity_poly.type
_entity_poly.pdbx_seq_one_letter_code
_entity_poly.pdbx_strand_id
1 'polypeptide(L)'
;MKAQISIAMLVLAVAAPAWAFNCPVVIKQAEDLIKKAEGTKVNADSTPLIAEAKKLVAEAKTHHENAKTKKDHGDAIRKAKTASAYAEEAITLATP
;
A
#
# COMPACT_ATOMS: atom_id res chain seq x y z
N MET A 1 20.05 -16.48 48.22
CA MET A 1 18.82 -16.10 47.49
C MET A 1 19.04 -14.72 46.89
N LYS A 2 19.31 -14.63 45.58
CA LYS A 2 19.41 -13.37 44.85
C LYS A 2 18.60 -13.52 43.57
N ALA A 3 17.70 -12.58 43.38
CA ALA A 3 16.50 -12.71 42.58
C ALA A 3 16.81 -12.75 41.07
N GLN A 4 16.53 -13.89 40.42
CA GLN A 4 16.30 -13.95 38.98
C GLN A 4 14.92 -13.37 38.70
N ILE A 5 14.82 -12.04 38.64
CA ILE A 5 13.62 -11.35 38.16
C ILE A 5 13.80 -11.12 36.65
N SER A 6 13.35 -12.12 35.90
CA SER A 6 12.51 -11.98 34.71
C SER A 6 12.73 -10.75 33.82
N ILE A 7 13.79 -10.75 33.00
CA ILE A 7 13.92 -9.86 31.82
C ILE A 7 13.09 -10.43 30.65
N ALA A 8 11.83 -10.76 30.91
CA ALA A 8 10.91 -11.30 29.89
C ALA A 8 9.64 -10.45 29.75
N MET A 9 9.52 -9.33 30.47
CA MET A 9 8.29 -8.54 30.57
C MET A 9 8.41 -7.08 30.11
N LEU A 10 9.38 -6.74 29.26
CA LEU A 10 9.46 -5.38 28.67
C LEU A 10 9.33 -5.33 27.14
N VAL A 11 8.83 -6.39 26.51
CA VAL A 11 8.55 -6.38 25.06
C VAL A 11 7.07 -6.04 24.76
N LEU A 12 6.22 -5.87 25.79
CA LEU A 12 4.76 -5.74 25.61
C LEU A 12 4.20 -4.31 25.63
N ALA A 13 5.02 -3.26 25.50
CA ALA A 13 4.55 -1.88 25.74
C ALA A 13 4.71 -0.89 24.57
N VAL A 14 5.02 -1.32 23.34
CA VAL A 14 5.09 -0.39 22.19
C VAL A 14 4.56 -0.95 20.87
N ALA A 15 3.61 -1.89 20.91
CA ALA A 15 2.73 -2.11 19.77
C ALA A 15 1.63 -1.03 19.76
N ALA A 16 2.02 0.24 19.64
CA ALA A 16 1.09 1.26 19.15
C ALA A 16 0.49 0.72 17.84
N PRO A 17 -0.81 0.88 17.57
CA PRO A 17 -1.44 0.24 16.43
C PRO A 17 -0.76 0.77 15.16
N ALA A 18 0.12 -0.05 14.58
CA ALA A 18 0.92 0.24 13.39
C ALA A 18 0.07 0.54 12.14
N TRP A 19 -1.26 0.53 12.27
CA TRP A 19 -2.22 0.79 11.20
C TRP A 19 -2.51 2.28 11.00
N ALA A 20 -2.17 3.16 11.95
CA ALA A 20 -2.47 4.59 11.85
C ALA A 20 -1.55 5.37 10.90
N PHE A 21 -0.38 4.84 10.53
CA PHE A 21 0.62 5.54 9.70
C PHE A 21 0.83 4.95 8.31
N ASN A 22 0.06 3.93 7.91
CA ASN A 22 0.39 3.17 6.70
C ASN A 22 -0.20 3.75 5.40
N CYS A 23 -1.13 4.72 5.44
CA CYS A 23 -1.76 5.26 4.22
C CYS A 23 -0.73 5.86 3.25
N PRO A 24 0.17 6.78 3.66
CA PRO A 24 1.12 7.39 2.73
C PRO A 24 2.11 6.37 2.15
N VAL A 25 2.57 5.42 2.96
CA VAL A 25 3.50 4.38 2.54
C VAL A 25 2.85 3.45 1.50
N VAL A 26 1.62 2.98 1.76
CA VAL A 26 0.92 2.07 0.83
C VAL A 26 0.55 2.80 -0.47
N ILE A 27 0.14 4.07 -0.40
CA ILE A 27 -0.09 4.89 -1.60
C ILE A 27 1.21 5.02 -2.41
N LYS A 28 2.33 5.31 -1.74
CA LYS A 28 3.63 5.45 -2.40
C LYS A 28 4.11 4.14 -3.01
N GLN A 29 3.91 3.02 -2.35
CA GLN A 29 4.21 1.68 -2.89
C GLN A 29 3.42 1.41 -4.18
N ALA A 30 2.14 1.77 -4.21
CA ALA A 30 1.32 1.66 -5.41
C ALA A 30 1.84 2.56 -6.55
N GLU A 31 2.24 3.80 -6.24
CA GLU A 31 2.86 4.69 -7.24
C GLU A 31 4.15 4.12 -7.83
N ASP A 32 5.00 3.52 -6.99
CA ASP A 32 6.27 2.94 -7.44
C ASP A 32 6.06 1.70 -8.29
N LEU A 33 5.06 0.86 -7.96
CA LEU A 33 4.66 -0.26 -8.80
C LEU A 33 4.10 0.19 -10.15
N ILE A 34 3.28 1.25 -10.17
CA ILE A 34 2.77 1.83 -11.42
C ILE A 34 3.94 2.33 -12.29
N LYS A 35 4.88 3.09 -11.71
CA LYS A 35 6.07 3.55 -12.45
C LYS A 35 6.90 2.39 -12.99
N LYS A 36 7.04 1.32 -12.20
CA LYS A 36 7.71 0.11 -12.65
C LYS A 36 6.97 -0.52 -13.83
N ALA A 37 5.64 -0.64 -13.76
CA ALA A 37 4.80 -1.15 -14.84
C ALA A 37 4.94 -0.30 -16.12
N GLU A 38 4.90 1.03 -16.01
CA GLU A 38 5.12 1.95 -17.12
C GLU A 38 6.51 1.82 -17.76
N GLY A 39 7.53 1.46 -16.97
CA GLY A 39 8.88 1.20 -17.44
C GLY A 39 9.08 -0.19 -18.07
N THR A 40 8.10 -1.09 -17.97
CA THR A 40 8.14 -2.38 -18.69
C THR A 40 7.70 -2.21 -20.15
N LYS A 41 7.82 -3.26 -20.97
CA LYS A 41 7.39 -3.23 -22.37
C LYS A 41 5.85 -3.32 -22.43
N VAL A 42 5.19 -2.18 -22.20
CA VAL A 42 3.73 -2.07 -22.17
C VAL A 42 3.12 -2.58 -23.50
N ASN A 43 2.05 -3.36 -23.38
CA ASN A 43 1.33 -3.99 -24.47
C ASN A 43 -0.19 -3.77 -24.32
N ALA A 44 -0.98 -4.35 -25.22
CA ALA A 44 -2.44 -4.18 -25.23
C ALA A 44 -3.11 -4.65 -23.93
N ASP A 45 -2.59 -5.70 -23.30
CA ASP A 45 -3.17 -6.31 -22.09
C ASP A 45 -2.78 -5.55 -20.81
N SER A 46 -1.55 -5.01 -20.75
CA SER A 46 -1.05 -4.26 -19.59
C SER A 46 -1.49 -2.79 -19.57
N THR A 47 -1.77 -2.18 -20.72
CA THR A 47 -2.23 -0.78 -20.82
C THR A 47 -3.48 -0.46 -19.98
N PRO A 48 -4.60 -1.21 -20.09
CA PRO A 48 -5.80 -0.92 -19.31
C PRO A 48 -5.58 -1.12 -17.80
N LEU A 49 -4.74 -2.07 -17.40
CA LEU A 49 -4.40 -2.33 -16.00
C LEU A 49 -3.61 -1.16 -15.39
N ILE A 50 -2.63 -0.62 -16.12
CA ILE A 50 -1.87 0.58 -15.70
C ILE A 50 -2.81 1.78 -15.56
N ALA A 51 -3.75 1.96 -16.50
CA ALA A 51 -4.72 3.05 -16.44
C ALA A 51 -5.62 2.97 -15.21
N GLU A 52 -6.15 1.78 -14.89
CA GLU A 52 -6.99 1.57 -13.70
C GLU A 52 -6.18 1.73 -12.42
N ALA A 53 -4.93 1.24 -12.37
CA ALA A 53 -4.03 1.46 -11.24
C ALA A 53 -3.82 2.95 -10.96
N LYS A 54 -3.57 3.75 -12.00
CA LYS A 54 -3.39 5.22 -11.87
C LYS A 54 -4.64 5.91 -11.35
N LYS A 55 -5.81 5.53 -11.85
CA LYS A 55 -7.10 6.04 -11.37
C LYS A 55 -7.29 5.74 -9.88
N LEU A 56 -7.08 4.49 -9.47
CA LEU A 56 -7.25 4.08 -8.07
C LEU A 56 -6.25 4.75 -7.12
N VAL A 57 -5.00 5.00 -7.55
CA VAL A 57 -4.04 5.78 -6.75
C VAL A 57 -4.48 7.24 -6.60
N ALA A 58 -5.01 7.86 -7.65
CA ALA A 58 -5.55 9.21 -7.55
C ALA A 58 -6.73 9.27 -6.56
N GLU A 59 -7.66 8.31 -6.63
CA GLU A 59 -8.75 8.20 -5.67
C GLU A 59 -8.26 7.92 -4.25
N ALA A 60 -7.23 7.08 -4.07
CA ALA A 60 -6.64 6.79 -2.77
C ALA A 60 -6.03 8.04 -2.12
N LYS A 61 -5.36 8.89 -2.90
CA LYS A 61 -4.83 10.18 -2.45
C LYS A 61 -5.94 11.11 -2.02
N THR A 62 -6.94 11.32 -2.86
CA THR A 62 -8.10 12.17 -2.55
C THR A 62 -8.81 11.69 -1.28
N HIS A 63 -9.01 10.37 -1.13
CA HIS A 63 -9.61 9.80 0.08
C HIS A 63 -8.73 10.01 1.32
N HIS A 64 -7.40 9.88 1.19
CA HIS A 64 -6.47 10.12 2.30
C HIS A 64 -6.48 11.59 2.75
N GLU A 65 -6.45 12.54 1.80
CA GLU A 65 -6.46 13.98 2.07
C GLU A 65 -7.75 14.43 2.77
N ASN A 66 -8.88 13.79 2.45
CA ASN A 66 -10.18 14.12 3.01
C ASN A 66 -10.61 13.22 4.18
N ALA A 67 -9.76 12.31 4.63
CA ALA A 67 -10.08 11.33 5.67
C ALA A 67 -10.28 12.01 7.03
N LYS A 68 -11.40 11.70 7.70
CA LYS A 68 -11.71 12.19 9.05
C LYS A 68 -11.73 11.07 10.08
N THR A 69 -11.87 9.84 9.62
CA THR A 69 -12.00 8.66 10.45
C THR A 69 -11.02 7.56 10.02
N LYS A 70 -10.79 6.59 10.91
CA LYS A 70 -9.99 5.40 10.60
C LYS A 70 -10.57 4.60 9.42
N LYS A 71 -11.90 4.62 9.25
CA LYS A 71 -12.56 3.96 8.12
C LYS A 71 -12.16 4.61 6.80
N ASP A 72 -12.14 5.94 6.74
CA ASP A 72 -11.77 6.68 5.52
C ASP A 72 -10.31 6.39 5.11
N HIS A 73 -9.42 6.34 6.11
CA HIS A 73 -8.04 5.88 5.91
C HIS A 73 -7.97 4.42 5.41
N GLY A 74 -8.83 3.54 5.91
CA GLY A 74 -8.97 2.17 5.43
C GLY A 74 -9.46 2.09 3.98
N ASP A 75 -10.35 2.99 3.57
CA ASP A 75 -10.82 3.09 2.18
C ASP A 75 -9.70 3.54 1.23
N ALA A 76 -8.88 4.51 1.64
CA ALA A 76 -7.68 4.92 0.90
C ALA A 76 -6.67 3.77 0.77
N ILE A 77 -6.40 3.04 1.85
CA ILE A 77 -5.49 1.87 1.84
C ILE A 77 -6.01 0.79 0.90
N ARG A 78 -7.31 0.46 0.95
CA ARG A 78 -7.90 -0.54 0.06
C ARG A 78 -7.70 -0.17 -1.41
N LYS A 79 -8.00 1.07 -1.77
CA LYS A 79 -7.79 1.58 -3.14
C LYS A 79 -6.32 1.47 -3.58
N ALA A 80 -5.38 1.89 -2.73
CA ALA A 80 -3.95 1.80 -3.05
C ALA A 80 -3.47 0.34 -3.20
N LYS A 81 -3.98 -0.59 -2.39
CA LYS A 81 -3.67 -2.03 -2.55
C LYS A 81 -4.25 -2.60 -3.84
N THR A 82 -5.49 -2.24 -4.19
CA THR A 82 -6.09 -2.65 -5.46
C THR A 82 -5.30 -2.09 -6.65
N ALA A 83 -4.84 -0.84 -6.57
CA ALA A 83 -3.96 -0.27 -7.59
C ALA A 83 -2.63 -1.01 -7.71
N SER A 84 -2.05 -1.42 -6.58
CA SER A 84 -0.82 -2.23 -6.56
C SER A 84 -1.03 -3.56 -7.28
N ALA A 85 -2.15 -4.25 -7.04
CA ALA A 85 -2.48 -5.51 -7.71
C ALA A 85 -2.59 -5.35 -9.24
N TYR A 86 -3.27 -4.30 -9.71
CA TYR A 86 -3.33 -4.01 -11.16
C TYR A 86 -1.96 -3.71 -11.77
N ALA A 87 -1.10 -2.97 -11.06
CA ALA A 87 0.25 -2.69 -11.53
C ALA A 87 1.15 -3.94 -11.55
N GLU A 88 1.02 -4.82 -10.56
CA GLU A 88 1.71 -6.12 -10.52
C GLU A 88 1.27 -7.05 -11.65
N GLU A 89 -0.04 -7.10 -11.92
CA GLU A 89 -0.59 -7.83 -13.05
C GLU A 89 -0.07 -7.27 -14.38
N ALA A 90 -0.04 -5.94 -14.54
CA ALA A 90 0.51 -5.30 -15.73
C ALA A 90 1.99 -5.65 -15.97
N ILE A 91 2.81 -5.66 -14.91
CA ILE A 91 4.22 -6.08 -14.98
C ILE A 91 4.33 -7.55 -15.43
N THR A 92 3.46 -8.40 -14.89
CA THR A 92 3.43 -9.83 -15.22
C THR A 92 3.08 -10.04 -16.69
N LEU A 93 2.05 -9.36 -17.21
CA LEU A 93 1.60 -9.46 -18.59
C LEU A 93 2.52 -8.75 -19.60
N ALA A 94 3.34 -7.79 -19.16
CA ALA A 94 4.33 -7.13 -20.00
C ALA A 94 5.59 -7.97 -20.23
N THR A 95 5.77 -9.06 -19.47
CA THR A 95 6.87 -10.01 -19.66
C THR A 95 6.46 -11.02 -20.75
N PRO A 96 7.26 -11.21 -21.81
CA PRO A 96 6.94 -12.12 -22.91
C PRO A 96 6.92 -13.60 -22.50
#